data_AF-A0A7X6PR00-F1
#
_entry.id   AF-A0A7X6PR00-F1
#
_cell.length_a   1.000
_cell.length_b   1.000
_cell.length_c   1.000
_cell.angle_alpha   90.00
_cell.angle_beta   90.00
_cell.angle_gamma   90.00
#
_symmetry.space_group_name_H-M   'P 1'
#
loop_
_entity.id
_entity.type
_entity.pdbx_description
1 polymer ?
#
loop_
_entity_poly.entity_id
_entity_poly.type
_entity_poly.pdbx_seq_one_letter_code
_entity_poly.pdbx_strand_id
1 'polypeptide(L)'
;MYGLPEGVTLAQTLAVLLPIGVVTVALRWLPFAFVGALRDNQFFGLLARMMPVGVMTVLVVYTLLGQRAAPGGLVAALIGVAVTLGLHAWRRDSGLSILGGTLAYMGLVNLVF
;
A
#
# COMPACT_ATOMS: atom_id res chain seq x y z
N MET A 1 -2.62 -31.49 -5.73
CA MET A 1 -3.16 -30.53 -6.71
C MET A 1 -2.60 -29.15 -6.37
N TYR A 2 -1.90 -28.50 -7.30
CA TYR A 2 -1.11 -27.27 -7.07
C TYR A 2 -1.94 -26.00 -6.79
N GLY A 3 -3.25 -26.10 -6.52
CA GLY A 3 -4.13 -24.94 -6.31
C GLY A 3 -4.27 -24.04 -7.54
N LEU A 4 -3.88 -24.51 -8.72
CA LEU A 4 -3.93 -23.76 -9.98
C LEU A 4 -5.32 -23.88 -10.62
N PRO A 5 -5.81 -22.83 -11.33
CA PRO A 5 -7.06 -22.89 -12.07
C PRO A 5 -7.04 -23.99 -13.14
N GLU A 6 -8.21 -24.58 -13.40
CA GLU A 6 -8.42 -25.58 -14.46
C GLU A 6 -7.86 -25.05 -15.80
N GLY A 7 -6.93 -25.81 -16.41
CA GLY A 7 -6.29 -25.44 -17.69
C GLY A 7 -4.99 -24.66 -17.59
N VAL A 8 -4.52 -24.28 -16.39
CA VAL A 8 -3.24 -23.58 -16.19
C VAL A 8 -2.15 -24.54 -15.73
N THR A 9 -1.09 -24.68 -16.53
CA THR A 9 0.07 -25.52 -16.17
C THR A 9 1.10 -24.73 -15.36
N LEU A 10 1.86 -25.43 -14.50
CA LEU A 10 2.99 -24.82 -13.78
C LEU A 10 3.98 -24.13 -14.73
N ALA A 11 4.19 -24.71 -15.92
CA ALA A 11 5.05 -24.14 -16.95
C ALA A 11 4.52 -22.78 -17.45
N GLN A 12 3.21 -22.63 -17.65
CA GLN A 12 2.60 -21.35 -18.03
C GLN A 12 2.73 -20.30 -16.92
N THR A 13 2.48 -20.70 -15.67
CA THR A 13 2.62 -19.80 -14.52
C THR A 13 4.07 -19.31 -14.36
N LEU A 14 5.04 -20.21 -14.48
CA LEU A 14 6.46 -19.85 -14.44
C LEU A 14 6.89 -19.00 -15.63
N ALA A 15 6.39 -19.30 -16.84
CA ALA A 15 6.66 -18.51 -18.04
C ALA A 15 6.19 -17.06 -17.93
N VAL A 16 5.19 -16.77 -17.10
CA VAL A 16 4.72 -15.41 -16.81
C VAL A 16 5.46 -14.79 -15.61
N LEU A 17 5.64 -15.55 -14.52
CA LEU A 17 6.28 -15.05 -13.30
C LEU A 17 7.76 -14.69 -13.49
N LEU A 18 8.51 -15.49 -14.26
CA LEU A 18 9.93 -15.23 -14.52
C LEU A 18 10.16 -13.85 -15.15
N PRO A 19 9.58 -13.50 -16.30
CA PRO A 19 9.79 -12.20 -16.91
C PRO A 19 9.27 -11.06 -16.02
N ILE A 20 8.10 -11.20 -15.37
CA ILE A 20 7.59 -10.17 -14.45
C ILE A 20 8.56 -9.95 -13.28
N GLY A 21 9.07 -11.02 -12.70
CA GLY A 21 10.03 -10.96 -11.59
C GLY A 21 11.33 -10.29 -12.02
N VAL A 22 11.89 -10.71 -13.15
CA VAL A 22 13.12 -10.13 -13.71
C VAL A 22 12.94 -8.64 -13.99
N VAL A 23 11.84 -8.27 -14.67
CA VAL A 23 11.54 -6.86 -15.00
C VAL A 23 11.31 -6.05 -13.73
N THR A 24 10.60 -6.57 -12.73
CA THR A 24 10.36 -5.88 -11.46
C THR A 24 11.65 -5.64 -10.69
N VAL A 25 12.52 -6.66 -10.60
CA VAL A 25 13.83 -6.52 -9.94
C VAL A 25 14.69 -5.51 -10.71
N ALA A 26 14.76 -5.61 -12.03
CA ALA A 26 15.52 -4.67 -12.85
C ALA A 26 15.02 -3.22 -12.69
N LEU A 27 13.71 -2.98 -12.79
CA LEU A 27 13.10 -1.67 -12.59
C LEU A 27 13.30 -1.12 -11.17
N ARG A 28 13.35 -1.97 -10.15
CA ARG A 28 13.66 -1.57 -8.77
C ARG A 28 15.13 -1.28 -8.56
N TRP A 29 16.02 -1.97 -9.26
CA TRP A 29 17.47 -1.74 -9.19
C TRP A 29 17.90 -0.48 -9.97
N LEU A 30 17.19 -0.19 -11.06
CA LEU A 30 17.39 0.97 -11.92
C LEU A 30 17.50 2.29 -11.14
N PRO A 31 16.54 2.71 -10.28
CA PRO A 31 16.64 3.98 -9.58
C PRO A 31 17.92 4.06 -8.78
N PHE A 32 18.32 3.00 -8.07
CA PHE A 32 19.54 2.97 -7.25
C PHE A 32 20.82 3.11 -8.08
N ALA A 33 20.88 2.50 -9.27
CA ALA A 33 22.01 2.65 -10.18
C ALA A 33 22.16 4.10 -10.67
N PHE A 34 21.04 4.82 -10.88
CA PHE A 34 21.04 6.20 -11.35
C PHE A 34 21.05 7.26 -10.23
N VAL A 35 20.79 6.90 -8.97
CA VAL A 35 20.81 7.86 -7.83
C VAL A 35 22.10 8.69 -7.81
N GLY A 36 23.26 8.10 -8.10
CA GLY A 36 24.55 8.81 -8.12
C GLY A 36 24.61 9.94 -9.14
N ALA A 37 24.08 9.74 -10.35
CA ALA A 37 24.06 10.75 -11.41
C ALA A 37 23.01 11.85 -11.18
N LEU A 38 21.98 11.56 -10.37
CA LEU A 38 20.88 12.49 -10.08
C LEU A 38 21.13 13.34 -8.81
N ARG A 39 22.20 13.05 -8.03
CA ARG A 39 22.49 13.71 -6.75
C ARG A 39 22.86 15.19 -6.85
N ASP A 40 23.40 15.64 -7.98
CA ASP A 40 23.85 17.04 -8.14
C ASP A 40 22.70 18.02 -8.37
N ASN A 41 21.46 17.55 -8.55
CA ASN A 41 20.31 18.40 -8.82
C ASN A 41 19.36 18.46 -7.62
N GLN A 42 19.27 19.64 -6.99
CA GLN A 42 18.42 19.91 -5.82
C GLN A 42 16.93 19.57 -6.06
N PHE A 43 16.46 19.65 -7.31
CA PHE A 43 15.09 19.29 -7.67
C PHE A 43 14.80 17.79 -7.44
N PHE A 44 15.73 16.91 -7.80
CA PHE A 44 15.56 15.47 -7.59
C PHE A 44 15.60 15.08 -6.10
N GLY A 45 16.40 15.79 -5.28
CA GLY A 45 16.39 15.62 -3.83
C GLY A 45 15.05 16.02 -3.19
N LEU A 46 14.43 17.12 -3.65
CA LEU A 46 13.10 17.53 -3.20
C LEU A 46 12.02 16.53 -3.63
N LEU A 47 12.04 16.09 -4.90
CA LEU A 47 11.12 15.06 -5.39
C LEU A 47 11.27 13.77 -4.59
N ALA A 48 12.49 13.27 -4.39
CA ALA A 48 12.74 12.05 -3.63
C ALA A 48 12.23 12.14 -2.19
N ARG A 49 12.30 13.32 -1.57
CA ARG A 49 11.78 13.56 -0.21
C ARG A 49 10.26 13.66 -0.17
N MET A 50 9.63 14.26 -1.18
CA MET A 50 8.18 14.48 -1.25
C MET A 50 7.42 13.27 -1.81
N MET A 51 8.07 12.44 -2.62
CA MET A 51 7.50 11.25 -3.26
C MET A 51 6.85 10.28 -2.25
N PRO A 52 7.51 9.87 -1.14
CA PRO A 52 6.89 8.96 -0.18
C PRO A 52 5.60 9.54 0.40
N VAL A 53 5.61 10.84 0.74
CA VAL A 53 4.42 11.51 1.27
C VAL A 53 3.31 11.51 0.24
N GLY A 54 3.60 11.91 -1.00
CA GLY A 54 2.61 11.94 -2.09
C GLY A 54 2.01 10.56 -2.38
N VAL A 55 2.84 9.53 -2.48
CA VAL A 55 2.39 8.14 -2.70
C VAL A 55 1.49 7.67 -1.55
N MET A 56 1.89 7.92 -0.30
CA MET A 56 1.08 7.54 0.86
C MET A 56 -0.27 8.27 0.87
N THR A 57 -0.30 9.56 0.50
CA THR A 57 -1.57 10.31 0.38
C THR A 57 -2.47 9.72 -0.71
N VAL A 58 -1.93 9.42 -1.89
CA VAL A 58 -2.70 8.81 -2.99
C VAL A 58 -3.24 7.45 -2.59
N LEU A 59 -2.43 6.62 -1.92
CA LEU A 59 -2.87 5.30 -1.44
C LEU A 59 -4.04 5.42 -0.46
N VAL A 60 -3.99 6.36 0.49
CA VAL A 60 -5.10 6.59 1.44
C VAL A 60 -6.37 7.08 0.74
N VAL A 61 -6.25 8.01 -0.20
CA VAL A 61 -7.40 8.50 -0.98
C VAL A 61 -8.00 7.36 -1.81
N TYR A 62 -7.16 6.59 -2.50
CA TYR A 62 -7.60 5.48 -3.33
C TYR A 62 -8.28 4.39 -2.51
N THR A 63 -7.73 4.02 -1.36
CA THR A 63 -8.34 3.02 -0.48
C THR A 63 -9.70 3.49 0.04
N LEU A 64 -9.82 4.75 0.46
CA LEU A 64 -11.10 5.34 0.88
C LEU A 64 -12.14 5.35 -0.25
N LEU A 65 -11.74 5.69 -1.48
CA LEU A 65 -12.63 5.66 -2.63
C LEU A 65 -13.08 4.22 -2.96
N GLY A 66 -12.18 3.24 -2.86
CA GLY A 66 -12.48 1.83 -3.07
C GLY A 66 -13.46 1.24 -2.04
N GLN A 67 -13.48 1.78 -0.82
CA GLN A 67 -14.39 1.33 0.25
C GLN A 67 -15.86 1.75 0.04
N ARG A 68 -16.17 2.56 -0.98
CA ARG A 68 -17.56 2.97 -1.28
C ARG A 68 -18.51 1.81 -1.56
N ALA A 69 -18.00 0.72 -2.13
CA ALA A 69 -18.80 -0.45 -2.48
C ALA A 69 -18.71 -1.61 -1.45
N ALA A 70 -17.98 -1.41 -0.35
CA ALA A 70 -17.76 -2.42 0.68
C ALA A 70 -18.80 -2.34 1.81
N PRO A 71 -19.04 -3.46 2.55
CA PRO A 71 -19.86 -3.42 3.76
C PRO A 71 -19.30 -2.42 4.79
N GLY A 72 -20.15 -1.56 5.36
CA GLY A 72 -19.74 -0.43 6.23
C GLY A 72 -19.32 0.85 5.50
N GLY A 73 -19.10 0.79 4.19
CA GLY A 73 -18.91 1.94 3.30
C GLY A 73 -17.80 2.92 3.72
N LEU A 74 -17.98 4.18 3.29
CA LEU A 74 -17.07 5.28 3.64
C LEU A 74 -17.08 5.60 5.15
N VAL A 75 -18.18 5.35 5.84
CA VAL A 75 -18.36 5.76 7.24
C VAL A 75 -17.45 4.94 8.16
N ALA A 76 -17.46 3.61 8.02
CA ALA A 76 -16.57 2.75 8.80
C ALA A 76 -15.09 3.05 8.52
N ALA A 77 -14.74 3.30 7.25
CA ALA A 77 -13.38 3.65 6.85
C ALA A 77 -12.92 5.00 7.44
N LEU A 78 -13.77 6.03 7.43
CA LEU A 78 -13.46 7.34 8.01
C LEU A 78 -13.30 7.27 9.53
N ILE A 79 -14.13 6.48 10.22
CA ILE A 79 -13.98 6.27 11.67
C ILE A 79 -12.66 5.53 11.96
N GLY A 80 -12.31 4.50 11.19
CA GLY A 80 -11.02 3.82 11.30
C GLY A 80 -9.83 4.78 11.14
N VAL A 81 -9.89 5.69 10.15
CA VAL A 81 -8.87 6.74 9.97
C VAL A 81 -8.83 7.70 11.16
N ALA A 82 -9.98 8.15 11.68
CA ALA A 82 -10.05 9.04 12.83
C ALA A 82 -9.44 8.39 14.09
N VAL A 83 -9.72 7.12 14.34
CA VAL A 83 -9.12 6.34 15.43
C VAL A 83 -7.61 6.19 15.23
N THR A 84 -7.17 5.90 14.01
CA THR A 84 -5.75 5.82 13.65
C THR A 84 -5.04 7.14 13.96
N LEU A 85 -5.62 8.28 13.56
CA LEU A 85 -5.09 9.62 13.83
C LEU A 85 -5.02 9.91 15.34
N GLY A 86 -6.09 9.62 16.08
CA GLY A 86 -6.16 9.86 17.52
C GLY A 86 -5.12 9.04 18.29
N LEU A 87 -4.99 7.75 17.96
CA LEU A 87 -3.97 6.88 18.53
C LEU A 87 -2.55 7.33 18.18
N HIS A 88 -2.33 7.77 16.94
CA HIS A 88 -1.02 8.26 16.51
C HIS A 88 -0.64 9.56 17.22
N ALA A 89 -1.60 10.48 17.40
CA ALA A 89 -1.38 11.75 18.09
C ALA A 89 -1.00 11.54 19.56
N TRP A 90 -1.60 10.54 20.22
CA TRP A 90 -1.32 10.26 21.63
C TRP A 90 0.00 9.51 21.82
N ARG A 91 0.20 8.37 21.14
CA ARG A 91 1.35 7.49 21.40
C ARG A 91 2.54 7.71 20.49
N ARG A 92 2.40 8.42 19.36
CA ARG A 92 3.43 8.59 18.32
C ARG A 92 4.09 7.28 17.85
N ASP A 93 3.42 6.16 18.07
CA ASP A 93 3.87 4.82 17.72
C ASP A 93 3.07 4.33 16.51
N SER A 94 3.75 4.09 15.39
CA SER A 94 3.13 3.66 14.14
C SER A 94 2.53 2.26 14.24
N GLY A 95 3.13 1.34 15.00
CA GLY A 95 2.65 -0.03 15.11
C GLY A 95 1.29 -0.10 15.80
N LEU A 96 1.15 0.65 16.89
CA LEU A 96 -0.10 0.72 17.65
C LEU A 96 -1.21 1.45 16.90
N SER A 97 -0.86 2.48 16.13
CA SER A 97 -1.81 3.20 15.29
C SER A 97 -2.37 2.31 14.16
N ILE A 98 -1.50 1.53 13.49
CA ILE A 98 -1.91 0.60 12.42
C ILE A 98 -2.81 -0.51 12.97
N LEU A 99 -2.39 -1.16 14.05
CA LEU A 99 -3.15 -2.26 14.65
C LEU A 99 -4.48 -1.77 15.22
N GLY A 100 -4.47 -0.68 15.99
CA GLY A 100 -5.68 -0.12 16.58
C GLY A 100 -6.68 0.38 15.55
N GLY A 101 -6.23 1.08 14.51
CA GLY A 101 -7.08 1.51 13.40
C GLY A 101 -7.71 0.35 12.64
N THR A 102 -6.92 -0.70 12.38
CA THR A 102 -7.38 -1.90 11.67
C THR A 102 -8.41 -2.67 12.49
N LEU A 103 -8.17 -2.89 13.79
CA LEU A 103 -9.11 -3.56 14.68
C LEU A 103 -10.41 -2.76 14.83
N ALA A 104 -10.32 -1.43 14.94
CA ALA A 104 -11.50 -0.56 15.00
C ALA A 104 -12.33 -0.66 13.71
N TYR A 105 -11.68 -0.60 12.54
CA TYR A 105 -12.34 -0.78 11.25
C TYR A 105 -12.99 -2.17 11.13
N MET A 106 -12.25 -3.24 11.43
CA MET A 106 -12.78 -4.61 11.38
C MET A 106 -13.96 -4.81 12.33
N GLY A 107 -13.90 -4.25 13.54
CA GLY A 107 -15.00 -4.29 14.49
C GLY A 107 -16.25 -3.58 13.97
N LEU A 108 -16.10 -2.39 13.38
CA LEU A 108 -17.22 -1.66 12.77
C LEU A 108 -17.84 -2.43 11.61
N VAL A 109 -17.02 -2.97 10.70
CA VAL A 109 -17.51 -3.67 9.51
C VAL A 109 -18.15 -5.02 9.83
N ASN A 110 -17.74 -5.72 10.91
CA ASN A 110 -18.28 -7.04 11.23
C ASN A 110 -19.37 -7.05 12.32
N LEU A 111 -19.38 -6.06 13.22
CA LEU A 111 -20.30 -6.04 14.37
C LEU A 111 -21.40 -4.98 14.25
N VAL A 112 -21.20 -3.95 13.43
CA VAL A 112 -22.14 -2.81 13.32
C VAL A 112 -22.83 -2.75 11.96
N PHE A 113 -22.14 -3.12 10.88
CA PHE A 113 -22.64 -3.14 9.51
C PHE A 113 -22.68 -4.57 8.95
#